data_AF-M5TXN8-F1
#
_entry.id   AF-M5TXN8-F1
#
_cell.length_a   1.000
_cell.length_b   1.000
_cell.length_c   1.000
_cell.angle_alpha   90.00
_cell.angle_beta   90.00
_cell.angle_gamma   90.00
#
_symmetry.space_group_name_H-M   'P 1'
#
loop_
_entity.id
_entity.type
_entity.pdbx_description
1 polymer ?
#
loop_
_entity_poly.entity_id
_entity_poly.type
_entity_poly.pdbx_seq_one_letter_code
_entity_poly.pdbx_strand_id
1 'polypeptide(L)'
;MGLVLAEEGTIARAKEFVRRTVAIGGTEHGVALRMALRLAPDVIFFLTDAKIQTMSEREMDDITRRAENVGTTIHAIQFGTGPPPTGTFLERLVRRNGGGYRYVDVTTLP
;
A
#
# COMPACT_ATOMS: atom_id res chain seq x y z
N MET A 1 10.27 -11.27 -12.66
CA MET A 1 10.71 -11.48 -11.26
C MET A 1 9.46 -11.57 -10.41
N GLY A 2 9.42 -12.53 -9.48
CA GLY A 2 8.28 -12.75 -8.59
C GLY A 2 8.64 -12.51 -7.13
N LEU A 3 7.83 -13.06 -6.22
CA LEU A 3 8.09 -13.04 -4.79
C LEU A 3 9.29 -13.94 -4.42
N VAL A 4 9.90 -13.66 -3.28
CA VAL A 4 11.02 -14.43 -2.72
C VAL A 4 10.60 -15.05 -1.38
N LEU A 5 11.20 -16.19 -1.02
CA LEU A 5 10.91 -16.86 0.24
C LEU A 5 11.37 -16.02 1.44
N ALA A 6 10.58 -16.04 2.51
CA ALA A 6 10.84 -15.33 3.76
C ALA A 6 11.85 -16.08 4.65
N GLU A 7 13.02 -16.43 4.10
CA GLU A 7 14.14 -16.99 4.83
C GLU A 7 14.84 -15.91 5.67
N GLU A 8 15.52 -16.30 6.75
CA GLU A 8 16.19 -15.37 7.67
C GLU A 8 17.11 -14.37 6.93
N GLY A 9 17.94 -14.89 6.00
CA GLY A 9 18.82 -14.04 5.19
C GLY A 9 18.08 -13.10 4.25
N THR A 10 16.92 -13.50 3.71
CA THR A 10 16.10 -12.64 2.85
C THR A 10 15.42 -11.55 3.67
N ILE A 11 14.89 -11.90 4.85
CA ILE A 11 14.27 -10.96 5.79
C ILE A 11 15.30 -9.93 6.26
N ALA A 12 16.52 -10.34 6.61
CA ALA A 12 17.59 -9.43 7.03
C ALA A 12 17.92 -8.40 5.94
N ARG A 13 18.05 -8.85 4.68
CA ARG A 13 18.30 -7.97 3.53
C ARG A 13 17.12 -7.04 3.25
N ALA A 14 15.88 -7.53 3.36
CA ALA A 14 14.68 -6.71 3.19
C ALA A 14 14.57 -5.61 4.27
N LYS A 15 14.86 -5.95 5.54
CA LYS A 15 14.90 -4.97 6.63
C LYS A 15 15.93 -3.88 6.37
N GLU A 16 17.12 -4.26 5.92
CA GLU A 16 18.17 -3.31 5.60
C GLU A 16 17.80 -2.43 4.40
N PHE A 17 17.16 -3.01 3.38
CA PHE A 17 16.62 -2.26 2.25
C PHE A 17 15.60 -1.21 2.69
N VAL A 18 14.68 -1.55 3.59
CA VAL A 18 13.69 -0.59 4.12
C VAL A 18 14.37 0.52 4.91
N ARG A 19 15.33 0.20 5.80
CA ARG A 19 16.05 1.19 6.62
C ARG A 19 16.79 2.24 5.81
N ARG A 20 17.40 1.83 4.68
CA ARG A 20 18.17 2.74 3.82
C ARG A 20 17.32 3.49 2.79
N THR A 21 16.04 3.15 2.66
CA THR A 21 15.16 3.79 1.67
C THR A 21 14.84 5.20 2.11
N VAL A 22 15.19 6.18 1.28
CA VAL A 22 14.88 7.59 1.50
C VAL A 22 13.69 7.98 0.64
N ALA A 23 12.73 8.72 1.22
CA ALA A 23 11.64 9.30 0.46
C ALA A 23 12.18 10.43 -0.43
N ILE A 24 12.19 10.22 -1.75
CA ILE A 24 12.66 11.19 -2.74
C ILE A 24 11.56 11.41 -3.78
N GLY A 25 11.28 12.68 -4.11
CA GLY A 25 10.33 13.05 -5.17
C GLY A 25 8.88 13.16 -4.70
N GLY A 26 7.96 13.06 -5.66
CA GLY A 26 6.52 13.03 -5.41
C GLY A 26 6.01 11.62 -5.09
N THR A 27 4.78 11.54 -4.60
CA THR A 27 4.09 10.25 -4.42
C THR A 27 3.44 9.85 -5.75
N GLU A 28 3.31 8.56 -6.05
CA GLU A 28 2.62 8.08 -7.26
C GLU A 28 1.89 6.77 -6.91
N HIS A 29 0.80 6.86 -6.15
CA HIS A 29 0.14 5.68 -5.56
C HIS A 29 -0.27 4.65 -6.62
N GLY A 30 -0.82 5.12 -7.75
CA GLY A 30 -1.26 4.24 -8.84
C GLY A 30 -0.12 3.51 -9.53
N VAL A 31 1.07 4.13 -9.65
CA VAL A 31 2.26 3.47 -10.21
C VAL A 31 2.75 2.38 -9.25
N ALA A 32 2.85 2.70 -7.95
CA ALA A 32 3.31 1.75 -6.94
C ALA A 32 2.44 0.48 -6.88
N LEU A 33 1.11 0.64 -6.86
CA LEU A 33 0.19 -0.51 -6.83
C LEU A 33 0.25 -1.34 -8.12
N ARG A 34 0.37 -0.70 -9.30
CA ARG A 34 0.56 -1.43 -10.57
C ARG A 34 1.87 -2.23 -10.58
N MET A 35 2.94 -1.70 -9.99
CA MET A 35 4.20 -2.44 -9.87
C MET A 35 4.06 -3.64 -8.93
N ALA A 36 3.42 -3.48 -7.78
CA ALA A 36 3.20 -4.57 -6.83
C ALA A 36 2.34 -5.70 -7.46
N LEU A 37 1.26 -5.35 -8.16
CA LEU A 37 0.37 -6.33 -8.81
C LEU A 37 1.06 -7.15 -9.92
N ARG A 38 2.13 -6.63 -10.54
CA ARG A 38 2.93 -7.41 -11.50
C ARG A 38 3.68 -8.59 -10.86
N LEU A 39 3.83 -8.59 -9.54
CA LEU A 39 4.41 -9.71 -8.79
C LEU A 39 3.39 -10.82 -8.51
N ALA A 40 2.11 -10.62 -8.85
CA ALA A 40 0.97 -11.49 -8.55
C ALA A 40 0.92 -11.97 -7.08
N PRO A 41 0.92 -11.05 -6.09
CA PRO A 41 0.83 -11.43 -4.69
C PRO A 41 -0.60 -11.81 -4.30
N ASP A 42 -0.77 -12.68 -3.31
CA ASP A 42 -2.09 -12.91 -2.70
C ASP A 42 -2.57 -11.68 -1.91
N VAL A 43 -1.64 -10.95 -1.27
CA VAL A 43 -1.95 -9.81 -0.39
C VAL A 43 -0.95 -8.67 -0.58
N ILE A 44 -1.47 -7.43 -0.62
CA ILE A 44 -0.69 -6.19 -0.56
C ILE A 44 -1.05 -5.42 0.72
N PHE A 45 -0.04 -4.97 1.45
CA PHE A 45 -0.18 -3.95 2.51
C PHE A 45 0.40 -2.62 2.03
N PHE A 46 -0.47 -1.62 1.82
CA PHE A 46 -0.10 -0.32 1.29
C PHE A 46 0.05 0.73 2.39
N LEU A 47 1.26 1.25 2.58
CA LEU A 47 1.61 2.20 3.64
C LEU A 47 1.79 3.60 3.04
N THR A 48 1.08 4.60 3.53
CA THR A 48 1.17 5.99 3.04
C THR A 48 0.70 6.99 4.10
N ASP A 49 1.16 8.24 4.03
CA ASP A 49 0.60 9.34 4.84
C ASP A 49 -0.62 10.03 4.20
N ALA A 50 -0.86 9.76 2.92
CA ALA A 50 -1.98 10.25 2.10
C ALA A 50 -2.22 11.78 2.17
N LYS A 51 -1.17 12.58 2.41
CA LYS A 51 -1.33 14.03 2.69
C LYS A 51 -1.70 14.89 1.49
N ILE A 52 -1.27 14.53 0.28
CA ILE A 52 -1.31 15.46 -0.88
C ILE A 52 -1.99 14.84 -2.11
N GLN A 53 -2.10 13.51 -2.19
CA GLN A 53 -2.51 12.84 -3.42
C GLN A 53 -3.72 11.94 -3.24
N THR A 54 -4.62 12.06 -4.21
CA THR A 54 -5.83 11.25 -4.35
C THR A 54 -5.68 10.33 -5.55
N MET A 55 -6.57 9.34 -5.65
CA MET A 55 -6.69 8.47 -6.81
C MET A 55 -8.05 8.68 -7.45
N SER A 56 -8.09 8.85 -8.78
CA SER A 56 -9.35 8.97 -9.50
C SER A 56 -10.13 7.65 -9.48
N GLU A 57 -11.45 7.70 -9.69
CA GLU A 57 -12.27 6.49 -9.77
C GLU A 57 -11.82 5.58 -10.93
N ARG A 58 -11.41 6.15 -12.07
CA ARG A 58 -10.87 5.39 -13.21
C ARG A 58 -9.60 4.63 -12.86
N GLU A 59 -8.71 5.23 -12.08
CA GLU A 59 -7.49 4.56 -11.60
C GLU A 59 -7.83 3.47 -10.58
N MET A 60 -8.75 3.71 -9.65
CA MET A 60 -9.20 2.67 -8.72
C MET A 60 -9.85 1.49 -9.45
N ASP A 61 -10.62 1.74 -10.51
CA ASP A 61 -11.18 0.68 -11.35
C ASP A 61 -10.08 -0.12 -12.06
N ASP A 62 -9.02 0.53 -12.56
CA ASP A 62 -7.87 -0.17 -13.15
C ASP A 62 -7.13 -1.05 -12.14
N ILE A 63 -6.86 -0.51 -10.94
CA ILE A 63 -6.24 -1.28 -9.85
C ILE A 63 -7.10 -2.47 -9.45
N THR A 64 -8.42 -2.26 -9.29
CA THR A 64 -9.35 -3.31 -8.86
C THR A 64 -9.40 -4.44 -9.88
N ARG A 65 -9.57 -4.13 -11.18
CA ARG A 65 -9.54 -5.15 -12.23
C ARG A 65 -8.23 -5.95 -12.25
N ARG A 66 -7.09 -5.27 -12.05
CA ARG A 66 -5.78 -5.94 -12.01
C ARG A 66 -5.65 -6.86 -10.80
N ALA A 67 -6.07 -6.40 -9.63
CA ALA A 67 -6.06 -7.19 -8.40
C ALA A 67 -6.95 -8.43 -8.53
N GLU A 68 -8.16 -8.30 -9.05
CA GLU A 68 -9.06 -9.42 -9.33
C GLU A 68 -8.42 -10.46 -10.27
N ASN A 69 -7.76 -10.01 -11.35
CA ASN A 69 -7.12 -10.89 -12.33
C ASN A 69 -6.01 -11.77 -11.74
N VAL A 70 -5.35 -11.33 -10.67
CA VAL A 70 -4.28 -12.09 -10.00
C VAL A 70 -4.67 -12.60 -8.60
N GLY A 71 -5.94 -12.41 -8.19
CA GLY A 71 -6.43 -12.84 -6.88
C GLY A 71 -5.87 -12.05 -5.68
N THR A 72 -5.43 -10.80 -5.88
CA THR A 72 -4.80 -9.99 -4.82
C THR A 72 -5.84 -9.28 -3.94
N THR A 73 -5.68 -9.37 -2.62
CA THR A 73 -6.36 -8.50 -1.64
C THR A 73 -5.49 -7.29 -1.28
N ILE A 74 -6.07 -6.09 -1.19
CA ILE A 74 -5.32 -4.86 -0.87
C ILE A 74 -5.77 -4.26 0.46
N HIS A 75 -4.87 -4.24 1.44
CA HIS A 75 -5.01 -3.52 2.71
C HIS A 75 -4.28 -2.18 2.65
N ALA A 76 -4.76 -1.20 3.40
CA ALA A 76 -4.10 0.10 3.54
C ALA A 76 -3.86 0.45 5.00
N ILE A 77 -2.66 0.97 5.27
CA ILE A 77 -2.25 1.53 6.56
C ILE A 77 -1.90 3.00 6.31
N GLN A 78 -2.74 3.90 6.82
CA GLN A 78 -2.49 5.34 6.74
C GLN A 78 -1.78 5.83 8.00
N PHE A 79 -0.68 6.55 7.82
CA PHE A 79 0.00 7.25 8.89
C PHE A 79 -0.41 8.73 8.92
N GLY A 80 -0.63 9.27 10.10
CA GLY A 80 -0.94 10.68 10.26
C GLY A 80 -0.82 11.14 11.69
N THR A 81 -1.18 12.39 11.94
CA THR A 81 -1.23 12.98 13.27
C THR A 81 -2.67 13.40 13.58
N GLY A 82 -3.18 13.02 14.75
CA GLY A 82 -4.55 13.34 15.17
C GLY A 82 -5.59 12.33 14.68
N PRO A 83 -6.88 12.71 14.64
CA PRO A 83 -7.96 11.77 14.30
C PRO A 83 -7.89 11.31 12.83
N PRO A 84 -8.35 10.08 12.52
CA PRO A 84 -8.36 9.56 11.16
C PRO A 84 -9.27 10.39 10.24
N PRO A 85 -8.84 10.70 9.00
CA PRO A 85 -9.72 11.29 8.01
C PRO A 85 -10.78 10.27 7.55
N THR A 86 -11.96 10.75 7.16
CA THR A 86 -13.07 9.93 6.67
C THR A 86 -13.30 10.13 5.18
N GLY A 87 -13.86 9.13 4.50
CA GLY A 87 -14.22 9.22 3.08
C GLY A 87 -13.02 9.24 2.13
N THR A 88 -11.86 8.73 2.59
CA THR A 88 -10.62 8.79 1.81
C THR A 88 -10.66 7.85 0.60
N PHE A 89 -9.80 8.07 -0.38
CA PHE A 89 -9.65 7.12 -1.48
C PHE A 89 -9.11 5.76 -0.99
N LEU A 90 -8.36 5.73 0.12
CA LEU A 90 -7.85 4.48 0.71
C LEU A 90 -8.99 3.60 1.21
N GLU A 91 -9.98 4.18 1.92
CA GLU A 91 -11.17 3.44 2.37
C GLU A 91 -11.94 2.85 1.17
N ARG A 92 -12.07 3.61 0.08
CA ARG A 92 -12.72 3.12 -1.15
C ARG A 92 -11.89 2.03 -1.84
N LEU A 93 -10.58 2.21 -1.93
CA LEU A 93 -9.65 1.27 -2.54
C LEU A 93 -9.70 -0.08 -1.82
N VAL A 94 -9.53 -0.12 -0.50
CA VAL A 94 -9.51 -1.39 0.24
C VAL A 94 -10.87 -2.10 0.17
N ARG A 95 -11.98 -1.35 0.23
CA ARG A 95 -13.33 -1.92 0.13
C ARG A 95 -13.56 -2.59 -1.23
N ARG A 96 -13.09 -1.96 -2.32
CA ARG A 96 -13.17 -2.53 -3.68
C ARG A 96 -12.31 -3.79 -3.84
N ASN A 97 -11.26 -3.94 -3.04
CA ASN A 97 -10.25 -4.99 -3.18
C ASN A 97 -10.28 -5.99 -2.01
N GLY A 98 -11.41 -6.09 -1.30
CA GLY A 98 -11.63 -7.08 -0.23
C GLY A 98 -10.76 -6.92 1.02
N GLY A 99 -10.09 -5.79 1.19
CA GLY A 99 -9.15 -5.57 2.28
C GLY A 99 -9.69 -4.67 3.40
N GLY A 100 -8.78 -4.31 4.30
CA GLY A 100 -9.04 -3.48 5.48
C GLY A 100 -8.22 -2.21 5.50
N TYR A 101 -8.75 -1.19 6.18
CA TYR A 101 -8.09 0.09 6.42
C TYR A 101 -7.71 0.23 7.89
N ARG A 102 -6.48 0.66 8.15
CA ARG A 102 -6.00 1.01 9.49
C ARG A 102 -5.37 2.40 9.47
N TYR A 103 -5.79 3.26 10.37
CA TYR A 103 -5.09 4.52 10.65
C TYR A 103 -4.14 4.34 11.84
N VAL A 104 -2.96 4.92 11.74
CA VAL A 104 -1.93 4.94 12.78
C VAL A 104 -1.57 6.40 13.07
N ASP A 105 -1.93 6.87 14.27
CA ASP A 105 -1.46 8.15 14.77
C ASP A 105 0.01 8.01 15.18
N VAL A 106 0.90 8.64 14.43
CA VAL A 106 2.35 8.54 14.65
C VAL A 106 2.78 9.15 15.98
N THR A 107 1.96 10.00 16.60
CA THR A 107 2.26 10.58 17.92
C THR A 107 2.05 9.60 19.08
N THR A 108 1.44 8.45 18.79
CA THR A 108 1.17 7.39 19.78
C THR A 108 2.10 6.17 19.64
N LEU A 109 3.03 6.23 18.68
CA LEU A 109 4.03 5.18 18.49
C LEU A 109 5.16 5.32 19.53
N PRO A 110 5.67 4.20 20.07
CA PRO A 110 6.73 4.18 21.08
C PRO A 110 8.09 4.62 20.54
#